data_AF-G9K9P0-F1
#
_entry.id   AF-G9K9P0-F1
#
_cell.length_a   1.000
_cell.length_b   1.000
_cell.length_c   1.000
_cell.angle_alpha   90.00
_cell.angle_beta   90.00
_cell.angle_gamma   90.00
#
_symmetry.space_group_name_H-M   'P 1'
#
loop_
_entity.id
_entity.type
_entity.pdbx_description
1 polymer ?
#
loop_
_entity_poly.entity_id
_entity_poly.type
_entity_poly.pdbx_seq_one_letter_code
_entity_poly.pdbx_strand_id
1 'polypeptide(L)'
;YMSTDCENLLKKLLVLNPIKRGSLEQIMKDRWMNVGHEEEELKPYTEPEPDFNDTKRIDIMVTMGFARDEINDALINQKYDEIMATYIL
;
A
#
# COMPACT_ATOMS: atom_id res chain seq x y z
N TYR A 1 12.71 -14.41 -26.54
CA TYR A 1 13.25 -15.49 -25.68
C TYR A 1 12.87 -15.16 -24.24
N MET A 2 12.31 -16.11 -23.49
CA MET A 2 12.03 -15.93 -22.06
C MET A 2 13.28 -16.30 -21.27
N SER A 3 13.60 -15.58 -20.19
CA SER A 3 14.75 -15.93 -19.34
C SER A 3 14.43 -17.15 -18.49
N THR A 4 15.45 -17.96 -18.17
CA THR A 4 15.31 -19.13 -17.30
C THR A 4 14.73 -18.77 -15.94
N ASP A 5 15.13 -17.63 -15.38
CA ASP A 5 14.62 -17.15 -14.09
C ASP A 5 13.10 -16.80 -14.18
N CYS A 6 12.63 -16.26 -15.32
CA CYS A 6 11.21 -16.00 -15.54
C CYS A 6 10.39 -17.29 -15.64
N GLU A 7 10.90 -18.30 -16.35
CA GLU A 7 10.25 -19.61 -16.44
C GLU A 7 10.15 -20.28 -15.05
N ASN A 8 11.20 -20.15 -14.23
CA ASN A 8 11.21 -20.68 -12.87
C ASN A 8 10.18 -19.99 -11.97
N LEU A 9 10.00 -18.67 -12.09
CA LEU A 9 8.94 -17.96 -11.39
C LEU A 9 7.55 -18.44 -11.81
N LEU A 10 7.30 -18.58 -13.12
CA LEU A 10 6.02 -19.07 -13.63
C LEU A 10 5.71 -20.49 -13.11
N LYS A 11 6.70 -21.37 -12.99
CA LYS A 11 6.53 -22.70 -12.38
C LYS A 11 6.08 -22.66 -10.91
N LYS A 12 6.41 -21.59 -10.17
CA LYS A 12 5.95 -21.40 -8.78
C LYS A 12 4.53 -20.85 -8.69
N LEU A 13 4.11 -20.06 -9.69
CA LEU A 13 2.78 -19.44 -9.76
C LEU A 13 1.72 -20.37 -10.38
N LEU A 14 2.04 -20.99 -11.51
CA LEU A 14 1.12 -21.78 -12.34
C LEU A 14 1.10 -23.26 -11.94
N VAL A 15 1.03 -23.52 -10.62
CA VAL A 15 0.92 -24.88 -10.08
C VAL A 15 -0.55 -25.32 -10.07
N LEU A 16 -0.81 -26.50 -10.65
CA LEU A 16 -2.16 -27.10 -10.70
C LEU A 16 -2.71 -27.42 -9.31
N ASN A 17 -1.86 -27.92 -8.41
CA ASN A 17 -2.23 -28.19 -7.02
C ASN A 17 -2.06 -26.91 -6.17
N PRO A 18 -3.14 -26.32 -5.61
CA PRO A 18 -3.06 -25.10 -4.82
C PRO A 18 -2.15 -25.22 -3.58
N ILE A 19 -2.07 -26.40 -2.96
CA ILE A 19 -1.24 -26.65 -1.77
C ILE A 19 0.26 -26.56 -2.12
N LYS A 20 0.62 -26.87 -3.36
CA LYS A 20 2.01 -26.83 -3.85
C LYS A 20 2.38 -25.47 -4.45
N ARG A 21 1.44 -24.52 -4.56
CA ARG A 21 1.70 -23.18 -5.07
C ARG A 21 2.44 -22.38 -3.99
N GLY A 22 3.49 -21.65 -4.38
CA GLY A 22 4.22 -20.79 -3.45
C GLY A 22 3.33 -19.68 -2.91
N SER A 23 3.52 -19.30 -1.65
CA SER A 23 2.88 -18.10 -1.09
C SER A 23 3.46 -16.84 -1.73
N LEU A 24 2.71 -15.72 -1.70
CA LEU A 24 3.23 -14.46 -2.20
C LEU A 24 4.51 -14.04 -1.46
N GLU A 25 4.60 -14.28 -0.15
CA GLU A 25 5.81 -14.00 0.63
C GLU A 25 7.04 -14.79 0.13
N GLN A 26 6.85 -16.03 -0.35
CA GLN A 26 7.92 -16.81 -0.98
C GLN A 26 8.26 -16.30 -2.39
N ILE A 27 7.25 -15.83 -3.14
CA ILE A 27 7.42 -15.27 -4.49
C ILE A 27 8.15 -13.93 -4.44
N MET A 28 7.91 -13.11 -3.41
CA MET A 28 8.58 -11.82 -3.23
C MET A 28 10.10 -11.98 -3.08
N LYS A 29 10.57 -13.13 -2.58
CA LYS A 29 11.99 -13.50 -2.46
C LYS A 29 12.55 -14.20 -3.70
N ASP A 30 11.77 -14.31 -4.79
CA ASP A 30 12.23 -14.96 -6.01
C ASP A 30 13.33 -14.13 -6.69
N ARG A 31 14.33 -14.82 -7.27
CA ARG A 31 15.44 -14.17 -7.96
C ARG A 31 14.95 -13.26 -9.07
N TRP A 32 13.99 -13.69 -9.88
CA TRP A 32 13.50 -12.91 -11.01
C TRP A 32 12.81 -11.62 -10.56
N MET A 33 12.16 -11.64 -9.38
CA MET A 33 11.50 -10.47 -8.78
C MET A 33 12.49 -9.41 -8.28
N ASN A 34 13.74 -9.79 -8.01
CA ASN A 34 14.73 -8.92 -7.36
C ASN A 34 15.97 -8.64 -8.22
N VAL A 35 15.98 -9.05 -9.51
CA VAL A 35 17.08 -8.71 -10.43
C VAL A 35 17.15 -7.18 -10.61
N GLY A 36 18.30 -6.56 -10.29
CA GLY A 36 18.47 -5.11 -10.35
C GLY A 36 17.93 -4.35 -9.13
N HIS A 37 17.46 -5.08 -8.11
CA HIS A 37 16.97 -4.57 -6.83
C HIS A 37 17.68 -5.26 -5.65
N GLU A 38 18.98 -5.58 -5.80
CA GLU A 38 19.72 -6.37 -4.81
C GLU A 38 19.82 -5.71 -3.43
N GLU A 39 19.84 -4.38 -3.39
CA GLU A 39 19.89 -3.58 -2.16
C GLU A 39 18.50 -3.33 -1.54
N GLU A 40 17.44 -3.49 -2.33
CA GLU A 40 16.06 -3.22 -1.92
C GLU A 40 15.14 -4.37 -2.36
N GLU A 41 15.37 -5.54 -1.77
CA GLU A 41 14.52 -6.71 -2.02
C GLU A 41 13.05 -6.42 -1.69
N LEU A 42 12.17 -7.00 -2.49
CA LEU A 42 10.73 -6.90 -2.33
C LEU A 42 10.29 -7.52 -0.99
N LYS A 43 9.69 -6.70 -0.13
CA LYS A 43 9.17 -7.09 1.19
C LYS A 43 7.66 -6.84 1.28
N PRO A 44 6.95 -7.58 2.16
CA PRO A 44 5.56 -7.27 2.46
C PRO A 44 5.39 -5.77 2.76
N TYR A 45 4.42 -5.16 2.09
CA TYR A 45 4.11 -3.75 2.32
C TYR A 45 3.72 -3.56 3.79
N THR A 46 4.31 -2.54 4.41
CA THR A 46 3.93 -2.10 5.75
C THR A 46 3.12 -0.83 5.58
N GLU A 47 1.85 -0.89 5.99
CA GLU A 47 0.97 0.27 5.94
C GLU A 47 1.53 1.38 6.86
N PRO A 48 1.78 2.59 6.35
CA PRO A 48 2.23 3.69 7.17
C PRO A 48 1.09 4.15 8.09
N GLU A 49 1.46 4.67 9.25
CA GLU A 49 0.49 5.30 10.15
C GLU A 49 -0.22 6.45 9.44
N PRO A 50 -1.56 6.49 9.44
CA PRO A 50 -2.30 7.60 8.85
C PRO A 50 -1.93 8.92 9.52
N ASP A 51 -1.53 9.91 8.73
CA ASP A 51 -1.32 11.27 9.22
C ASP A 51 -2.64 12.04 9.18
N PHE A 52 -3.35 12.04 10.31
CA PHE A 52 -4.57 12.82 10.52
C PHE A 52 -4.34 14.11 11.30
N ASN A 53 -3.08 14.53 11.46
CA ASN A 53 -2.71 15.70 12.25
C ASN A 53 -1.91 16.75 11.45
N ASP A 54 -1.88 16.64 10.11
CA ASP A 54 -1.28 17.66 9.25
C ASP A 54 -1.98 19.02 9.44
N THR A 55 -1.33 19.90 10.19
CA THR A 55 -1.84 21.23 10.52
C THR A 55 -2.04 22.10 9.30
N LYS A 56 -1.23 21.94 8.24
CA LYS A 56 -1.37 22.74 7.01
C LYS A 56 -2.64 22.36 6.26
N ARG A 57 -2.95 21.07 6.17
CA ARG A 57 -4.20 20.60 5.55
C ARG A 57 -5.43 21.05 6.34
N ILE A 58 -5.37 20.92 7.67
CA ILE A 58 -6.45 21.38 8.55
C ILE A 58 -6.68 22.88 8.36
N ASP A 59 -5.61 23.69 8.34
CA ASP A 59 -5.74 25.14 8.19
C ASP A 59 -6.33 25.52 6.82
N ILE A 60 -5.96 24.82 5.74
CA ILE A 60 -6.59 25.00 4.42
C ILE A 60 -8.09 24.67 4.48
N MET A 61 -8.48 23.55 5.09
CA MET A 61 -9.90 23.18 5.22
C MET A 61 -10.69 24.19 6.07
N VAL A 62 -10.08 24.77 7.10
CA VAL A 62 -10.68 25.87 7.86
C VAL A 62 -10.94 27.08 6.96
N THR A 63 -10.04 27.42 6.03
CA THR A 63 -10.30 28.49 5.04
C THR A 63 -11.42 28.15 4.04
N MET A 64 -11.71 26.87 3.83
CA MET A 64 -12.83 26.40 2.99
C MET A 64 -14.17 26.44 3.73
N GLY A 65 -14.18 26.69 5.04
CA GLY A 65 -15.38 26.85 5.86
C GLY A 65 -15.69 25.68 6.79
N PHE A 66 -14.85 24.64 6.85
CA PHE A 66 -15.02 23.53 7.78
C PHE A 66 -14.60 23.90 9.20
N ALA A 67 -15.36 23.50 10.22
CA ALA A 67 -14.99 23.72 11.61
C ALA A 67 -13.89 22.74 12.04
N ARG A 68 -12.90 23.20 12.82
CA ARG A 68 -11.77 22.38 13.25
C ARG A 68 -12.20 21.14 14.06
N ASP A 69 -13.23 21.29 14.89
CA ASP A 69 -13.80 20.18 15.66
C ASP A 69 -14.46 19.13 14.77
N GLU A 70 -15.14 19.55 13.70
CA GLU A 70 -15.77 18.64 12.72
C GLU A 70 -14.71 17.90 11.89
N ILE A 71 -13.62 18.57 11.52
CA ILE A 71 -12.47 17.94 10.86
C ILE A 71 -11.88 16.86 11.76
N ASN A 72 -11.56 17.20 13.02
CA ASN A 72 -10.99 16.24 13.96
C ASN A 72 -11.93 15.05 14.19
N ASP A 73 -13.23 15.29 14.36
CA ASP A 73 -14.22 14.24 14.57
C ASP A 73 -14.37 13.35 13.33
N ALA A 74 -14.34 13.91 12.11
CA ALA A 74 -14.39 13.15 10.86
C ALA A 74 -13.16 12.25 10.68
N LEU A 75 -11.96 12.76 10.99
CA LEU A 75 -10.70 12.04 10.86
C LEU A 75 -10.54 10.94 11.93
N ILE A 76 -10.84 11.23 13.20
CA ILE A 76 -10.73 10.27 14.31
C ILE A 76 -11.70 9.10 14.12
N ASN A 77 -12.94 9.39 13.71
CA ASN A 77 -13.97 8.36 13.51
C ASN A 77 -13.89 7.70 12.13
N GLN A 78 -12.97 8.11 11.26
CA GLN A 78 -12.82 7.61 9.89
C GLN A 78 -14.18 7.53 9.16
N LYS A 79 -14.91 8.64 9.13
CA LYS A 79 -16.31 8.65 8.65
C LYS A 79 -16.44 8.45 7.14
N TYR A 80 -15.35 8.61 6.38
CA TYR A 80 -15.34 8.61 4.91
C TYR A 80 -16.40 9.55 4.31
N ASP A 81 -16.66 10.67 4.99
CA ASP A 81 -17.56 11.72 4.55
C ASP A 81 -16.83 12.75 3.67
N GLU A 82 -17.54 13.80 3.26
CA GLU A 82 -16.99 14.88 2.44
C GLU A 82 -15.80 15.60 3.11
N ILE A 83 -15.78 15.67 4.46
CA ILE A 83 -14.72 16.30 5.23
C ILE A 83 -13.46 15.43 5.16
N MET A 84 -13.57 14.14 5.50
CA MET A 84 -12.44 13.20 5.41
C MET A 84 -11.95 13.04 3.97
N ALA A 85 -12.86 13.00 2.98
CA ALA A 85 -12.49 12.94 1.57
C ALA A 85 -11.66 14.15 1.15
N THR A 86 -12.09 15.36 1.56
CA THR A 86 -11.36 16.60 1.27
C THR A 86 -9.99 16.64 1.94
N TYR A 87 -9.82 16.03 3.11
CA TYR A 87 -8.53 15.97 3.80
C TYR A 87 -7.51 15.04 3.11
N ILE A 88 -7.99 13.95 2.49
CA ILE A 88 -7.14 12.92 1.88
C ILE A 88 -6.71 13.31 0.45
N LEU A 89 -7.56 14.02 -0.29
CA LEU A 89 -7.34 14.46 -1.69
C LEU A 89 -6.31 15.59 -1.80
#